data_AF-A0A667YGX6-F1
#
_entry.id   AF-A0A667YGX6-F1
#
_cell.length_a   1.000
_cell.length_b   1.000
_cell.length_c   1.000
_cell.angle_alpha   90.00
_cell.angle_beta   90.00
_cell.angle_gamma   90.00
#
_symmetry.space_group_name_H-M   'P 1'
#
loop_
_entity.id
_entity.type
_entity.pdbx_description
1 polymer ?
#
loop_
_entity_poly.entity_id
_entity_poly.type
_entity_poly.pdbx_seq_one_letter_code
_entity_poly.pdbx_strand_id
1 'polypeptide(L)'
;MQQYQICKHTTEQPVVGSLRSRKQRSTVFLQAHHHGFVCVSDHGSNSVVVLAKDLLHPSLDHERKQHKKKRLVQTPNSYFMDVKCPGCYKITTVFSHAQTVVLCVGCSTVLCQPTGGKARLTEGCSFRRKQH
;
A
#
# COMPACT_ATOMS: atom_id res chain seq x y z
N MET A 1 13.68 8.29 -44.16
CA MET A 1 14.84 7.50 -43.70
C MET A 1 14.95 7.75 -42.20
N GLN A 2 14.39 6.86 -41.37
CA GLN A 2 15.12 5.77 -40.64
C GLN A 2 16.04 6.35 -39.54
N GLN A 3 16.04 5.95 -38.27
CA GLN A 3 15.53 4.82 -37.44
C GLN A 3 15.36 5.37 -35.99
N TYR A 4 14.45 4.90 -35.10
CA TYR A 4 14.57 3.72 -34.20
C TYR A 4 15.99 3.59 -33.57
N GLN A 5 16.28 3.37 -32.29
CA GLN A 5 15.58 2.87 -31.09
C GLN A 5 16.54 3.06 -29.87
N ILE A 6 16.07 2.85 -28.63
CA ILE A 6 16.70 2.09 -27.51
C ILE A 6 15.84 2.40 -26.25
N CYS A 7 14.96 1.50 -25.80
CA CYS A 7 15.16 0.32 -24.93
C CYS A 7 15.35 0.62 -23.43
N LYS A 8 14.56 -0.12 -22.66
CA LYS A 8 14.29 -0.11 -21.21
C LYS A 8 15.55 -0.44 -20.40
N HIS A 9 15.56 -0.16 -19.09
CA HIS A 9 15.94 -1.10 -18.01
C HIS A 9 15.73 -0.42 -16.64
N THR A 10 14.70 -0.82 -15.88
CA THR A 10 14.81 -1.59 -14.61
C THR A 10 15.83 -1.02 -13.63
N THR A 11 15.36 -0.27 -12.63
CA THR A 11 16.10 -0.09 -11.38
C THR A 11 15.58 -1.06 -10.34
N GLU A 12 16.56 -1.73 -9.76
CA GLU A 12 16.48 -3.00 -9.09
C GLU A 12 15.96 -2.90 -7.65
N GLN A 13 15.47 -4.03 -7.17
CA GLN A 13 15.14 -4.30 -5.78
C GLN A 13 16.43 -4.28 -4.93
N PRO A 14 16.41 -3.76 -3.69
CA PRO A 14 17.40 -4.17 -2.71
C PRO A 14 16.89 -5.37 -1.91
N VAL A 15 17.37 -6.56 -2.27
CA VAL A 15 17.46 -7.71 -1.38
C VAL A 15 18.69 -7.52 -0.49
N VAL A 16 18.50 -7.14 0.78
CA VAL A 16 19.58 -7.18 1.77
C VAL A 16 19.51 -8.50 2.54
N GLY A 17 20.40 -9.39 2.15
CA GLY A 17 20.69 -10.66 2.80
C GLY A 17 21.50 -10.52 4.08
N SER A 18 21.40 -11.59 4.86
CA SER A 18 22.05 -11.88 6.13
C SER A 18 23.57 -11.69 6.13
N LEU A 19 24.07 -10.93 7.12
CA LEU A 19 25.46 -10.96 7.55
C LEU A 19 25.53 -11.43 9.01
N ARG A 20 26.19 -12.58 9.19
CA ARG A 20 26.52 -13.19 10.47
C ARG A 20 27.63 -12.42 11.19
N SER A 21 27.50 -12.40 12.52
CA SER A 21 28.56 -12.40 13.53
C SER A 21 29.44 -11.14 13.70
N ARG A 22 29.24 -10.44 14.81
CA ARG A 22 30.35 -10.11 15.72
C ARG A 22 29.84 -9.84 17.13
N LYS A 23 30.16 -10.79 18.01
CA LYS A 23 30.00 -10.72 19.47
C LYS A 23 30.86 -9.58 20.02
N GLN A 24 30.29 -8.39 20.18
CA GLN A 24 30.89 -7.34 20.99
C GLN A 24 30.41 -7.51 22.43
N ARG A 25 31.28 -8.09 23.25
CA ARG A 25 31.27 -7.95 24.71
C ARG A 25 31.45 -6.45 25.00
N SER A 26 30.37 -5.74 25.28
CA SER A 26 30.45 -4.51 26.06
C SER A 26 30.39 -4.90 27.53
N THR A 27 31.52 -4.71 28.20
CA THR A 27 31.67 -4.74 29.65
C THR A 27 30.63 -3.83 30.29
N VAL A 28 29.66 -4.41 31.00
CA VAL A 28 28.72 -3.69 31.85
C VAL A 28 29.48 -3.19 33.07
N PHE A 29 29.79 -1.90 33.12
CA PHE A 29 30.21 -1.25 34.36
C PHE A 29 28.96 -0.94 35.17
N LEU A 30 28.75 -1.69 36.26
CA LEU A 30 27.66 -1.46 37.19
C LEU A 30 28.12 -0.45 38.24
N GLN A 31 27.87 0.84 38.01
CA GLN A 31 27.96 1.83 39.08
C GLN A 31 26.59 2.01 39.72
N ALA A 32 26.46 1.50 40.95
CA ALA A 32 25.33 1.77 41.80
C ALA A 32 25.48 3.17 42.40
N HIS A 33 24.66 4.11 41.94
CA HIS A 33 24.42 5.35 42.68
C HIS A 33 22.99 5.38 43.19
N HIS A 34 22.88 5.69 44.49
CA HIS A 34 21.64 5.89 45.20
C HIS A 34 20.82 7.01 44.51
N HIS A 35 19.54 6.75 44.28
CA HIS A 35 18.52 7.62 43.68
C HIS A 35 18.41 7.56 42.14
N GLY A 36 17.58 6.62 41.67
CA GLY A 36 16.90 6.71 40.37
C GLY A 36 17.59 5.96 39.23
N PHE A 37 16.93 4.93 38.73
CA PHE A 37 17.34 4.17 37.55
C PHE A 37 17.16 5.04 36.28
N VAL A 38 18.21 5.77 35.89
CA VAL A 38 18.30 6.37 34.55
C VAL A 38 19.21 5.49 33.71
N CYS A 39 18.62 4.65 32.87
CA CYS A 39 19.33 4.00 31.78
C CYS A 39 19.43 4.99 30.60
N VAL A 40 20.53 5.76 30.52
CA VAL A 40 20.88 6.50 29.30
C VAL A 40 21.44 5.50 28.30
N SER A 41 20.71 5.25 27.23
CA SER A 41 21.21 4.52 26.06
C SER A 41 21.54 5.53 24.97
N ASP A 42 22.84 5.80 24.78
CA ASP A 42 23.37 6.41 23.58
C ASP A 42 23.15 5.46 22.40
N HIS A 43 22.08 5.69 21.64
CA HIS A 43 21.96 5.56 20.18
C HIS A 43 20.50 5.87 19.83
N GLY A 44 20.29 6.94 19.07
CA GLY A 44 18.99 7.49 18.72
C GLY A 44 18.04 6.46 18.08
N SER A 45 17.15 5.92 18.90
CA SER A 45 15.85 5.42 18.47
C SER A 45 14.93 5.48 19.70
N ASN A 46 14.08 6.51 19.73
CA ASN A 46 13.02 6.64 20.74
C ASN A 46 11.95 5.56 20.46
N SER A 47 12.21 4.32 20.85
CA SER A 47 11.16 3.31 20.94
C SER A 47 10.43 3.51 22.26
N VAL A 48 9.55 4.52 22.30
CA VAL A 48 8.55 4.64 23.35
C VAL A 48 7.64 3.42 23.22
N VAL A 49 7.82 2.43 24.08
CA VAL A 49 6.83 1.39 24.30
C VAL A 49 5.63 2.07 24.97
N VAL A 50 4.68 2.50 24.14
CA VAL A 50 3.46 3.14 24.61
C VAL A 50 2.60 2.08 25.31
N LEU A 51 2.53 2.16 26.64
CA LEU A 51 1.78 1.21 27.49
C LEU A 51 0.25 1.29 27.30
N ALA A 52 -0.26 2.33 26.64
CA ALA A 52 -1.68 2.52 26.37
C ALA A 52 -1.93 2.86 24.90
N LYS A 53 -2.89 2.18 24.27
CA LYS A 53 -3.27 2.45 22.89
C LYS A 53 -4.16 3.70 22.83
N ASP A 54 -3.68 4.76 22.18
CA ASP A 54 -4.49 5.96 21.93
C ASP A 54 -5.67 5.59 21.01
N LEU A 55 -6.89 5.72 21.54
CA LEU A 55 -8.15 5.38 20.87
C LEU A 55 -8.70 6.52 20.03
N LEU A 56 -8.36 7.76 20.36
CA LEU A 56 -8.90 8.95 19.69
C LEU A 56 -8.07 9.30 18.45
N HIS A 57 -6.77 9.02 18.48
CA HIS A 57 -5.86 9.30 17.37
C HIS A 57 -5.08 8.05 16.96
N PRO A 58 -5.76 7.04 16.38
CA PRO A 58 -5.08 5.84 15.93
C PRO A 58 -4.10 6.16 14.79
N SER A 59 -2.93 5.52 14.79
CA SER A 59 -1.98 5.60 13.67
C SER A 59 -2.62 5.12 12.36
N LEU A 60 -2.19 5.68 11.22
CA LEU A 60 -2.67 5.30 9.88
C LEU A 60 -2.55 3.79 9.59
N ASP A 61 -1.51 3.13 10.10
CA ASP A 61 -1.31 1.69 9.94
C ASP A 61 -2.35 0.87 10.70
N HIS A 62 -2.78 1.34 11.87
CA HIS A 62 -3.87 0.73 12.62
C HIS A 62 -5.21 0.88 11.90
N GLU A 63 -5.49 2.04 11.31
CA GLU A 63 -6.76 2.27 10.60
C GLU A 63 -6.87 1.45 9.30
N ARG A 64 -5.77 1.29 8.56
CA ARG A 64 -5.71 0.48 7.33
C ARG A 64 -5.98 -1.01 7.57
N LYS A 65 -5.54 -1.55 8.71
CA LYS A 65 -5.75 -2.95 9.11
C LYS A 65 -7.18 -3.23 9.57
N GLN A 66 -7.90 -2.21 10.03
CA GLN A 66 -9.25 -2.38 10.53
C GLN A 66 -10.27 -2.57 9.41
N HIS A 67 -11.32 -3.35 9.71
CA HIS A 67 -12.46 -3.52 8.83
C HIS A 67 -13.21 -2.19 8.64
N LYS A 68 -13.78 -1.95 7.46
CA LYS A 68 -14.44 -0.69 7.08
C LYS A 68 -15.49 -0.16 8.09
N LYS A 69 -16.22 -1.04 8.77
CA LYS A 69 -17.21 -0.67 9.82
C LYS A 69 -16.61 -0.41 11.21
N LYS A 70 -15.39 -0.91 11.46
CA LYS A 70 -14.71 -0.83 12.78
C LYS A 70 -13.73 0.35 12.88
N ARG A 71 -13.43 1.02 11.76
CA ARG A 71 -12.64 2.25 11.74
C ARG A 71 -13.31 3.33 12.58
N LEU A 72 -12.51 4.29 13.05
CA LEU A 72 -12.98 5.44 13.81
C LEU A 72 -14.09 6.19 13.07
N VAL A 73 -13.87 6.43 11.77
CA VAL A 73 -14.89 6.94 10.85
C VAL A 73 -15.16 5.88 9.77
N GLN A 74 -16.44 5.53 9.62
CA GLN A 74 -16.85 4.55 8.62
C GLN A 74 -16.75 5.14 7.22
N THR A 75 -15.94 4.50 6.37
CA THR A 75 -15.75 4.90 4.97
C THR A 75 -15.77 3.67 4.06
N PRO A 76 -16.36 3.76 2.85
CA PRO A 76 -16.36 2.66 1.91
C PRO A 76 -14.95 2.42 1.35
N ASN A 77 -14.62 1.15 1.09
CA ASN A 77 -13.36 0.78 0.41
C ASN A 77 -13.48 0.79 -1.13
N SER A 78 -14.69 0.99 -1.66
CA SER A 78 -14.98 1.01 -3.09
C SER A 78 -14.73 2.40 -3.69
N TYR A 79 -14.38 2.43 -4.97
CA TYR A 79 -14.14 3.64 -5.74
C TYR A 79 -14.66 3.50 -7.17
N PHE A 80 -14.82 4.64 -7.85
CA PHE A 80 -15.03 4.72 -9.29
C PHE A 80 -13.70 4.85 -10.02
N MET A 81 -13.59 4.21 -11.18
CA MET A 81 -12.40 4.24 -12.02
C MET A 81 -12.78 4.54 -13.47
N ASP A 82 -11.90 5.24 -14.17
CA ASP A 82 -11.97 5.50 -15.60
C ASP A 82 -11.20 4.39 -16.31
N VAL A 83 -11.90 3.51 -17.03
CA VAL A 83 -11.29 2.42 -17.82
C VAL A 83 -11.21 2.84 -19.28
N LYS A 84 -10.02 2.74 -19.86
CA LYS A 84 -9.79 2.94 -21.29
C LYS A 84 -9.90 1.61 -22.01
N CYS A 85 -10.74 1.57 -23.04
CA CYS A 85 -10.87 0.41 -23.92
C CYS A 85 -9.64 0.28 -24.84
N PRO A 86 -9.07 -0.93 -25.03
CA PRO A 86 -7.91 -1.14 -25.92
C PRO A 86 -8.22 -0.92 -27.41
N GLY A 87 -9.46 -1.11 -27.86
CA GLY A 87 -9.84 -0.92 -29.27
C GLY A 87 -10.31 0.50 -29.60
N CYS A 88 -11.26 1.01 -28.82
CA CYS A 88 -11.93 2.29 -29.11
C CYS A 88 -11.26 3.52 -28.50
N TYR A 89 -10.34 3.34 -27.55
CA TYR A 89 -9.74 4.41 -26.70
C TYR A 89 -10.74 5.32 -25.95
N LYS A 90 -12.04 5.01 -26.01
CA LYS A 90 -13.07 5.69 -25.22
C LYS A 90 -12.91 5.33 -23.75
N ILE A 91 -13.10 6.33 -22.90
CA ILE A 91 -13.06 6.21 -21.45
C ILE A 91 -14.47 5.91 -20.96
N THR A 92 -14.63 4.85 -20.17
CA THR A 92 -15.89 4.51 -19.51
C THR A 92 -15.67 4.47 -18.01
N THR A 93 -16.56 5.11 -17.24
CA THR A 93 -16.52 5.07 -15.78
C THR A 93 -17.09 3.74 -15.29
N VAL A 94 -16.31 2.99 -14.53
CA VAL A 94 -16.66 1.67 -14.00
C VAL A 94 -16.53 1.68 -12.48
N PHE A 95 -17.44 0.98 -11.80
CA PHE A 95 -17.37 0.77 -10.37
C PHE A 95 -16.40 -0.38 -10.02
N SER A 96 -15.56 -0.19 -9.01
CA SER A 96 -14.54 -1.17 -8.60
C SER A 96 -15.06 -2.58 -8.25
N HIS A 97 -16.29 -2.69 -7.76
CA HIS A 97 -16.93 -3.96 -7.41
C HIS A 97 -18.21 -4.15 -8.25
N ALA A 98 -18.12 -3.93 -9.56
CA ALA A 98 -19.25 -4.07 -10.47
C ALA A 98 -19.87 -5.48 -10.38
N GLN A 99 -21.19 -5.54 -10.25
CA GLN A 99 -21.95 -6.80 -10.17
C GLN A 99 -22.37 -7.33 -11.55
N THR A 100 -22.43 -6.45 -12.55
CA THR A 100 -22.78 -6.78 -13.93
C THR A 100 -21.56 -6.70 -14.83
N VAL A 101 -21.64 -7.40 -15.97
CA VAL A 101 -20.64 -7.26 -17.04
C VAL A 101 -20.77 -5.85 -17.63
N VAL A 102 -19.66 -5.11 -17.68
CA VAL A 102 -19.65 -3.74 -18.24
C VAL A 102 -19.10 -3.77 -19.65
N LEU A 103 -19.87 -3.24 -20.59
CA LEU A 103 -19.52 -3.16 -22.01
C LEU A 103 -19.07 -1.75 -22.38
N CYS A 104 -18.14 -1.64 -23.33
CA CYS A 104 -17.79 -0.36 -23.92
C CYS A 104 -18.91 0.14 -24.83
N VAL A 105 -19.26 1.43 -24.74
CA VAL A 105 -20.30 2.07 -25.55
C VAL A 105 -19.98 2.09 -27.06
N GLY A 106 -18.70 2.03 -27.45
CA GLY A 106 -18.27 2.12 -28.85
C GLY A 106 -18.09 0.78 -29.57
N CYS A 107 -17.40 -0.17 -28.95
CA CYS A 107 -17.01 -1.44 -29.58
C CYS A 107 -17.74 -2.65 -29.00
N SER A 108 -18.66 -2.45 -28.04
CA SER A 108 -19.36 -3.51 -27.32
C SER A 108 -18.45 -4.56 -26.67
N THR A 109 -17.16 -4.26 -26.55
CA THR A 109 -16.18 -5.15 -25.90
C THR A 109 -16.42 -5.17 -24.41
N VAL A 110 -16.27 -6.35 -23.80
CA VAL A 110 -16.32 -6.53 -22.36
C VAL A 110 -15.12 -5.83 -21.71
N LEU A 111 -15.37 -4.86 -20.83
CA LEU A 111 -14.34 -4.13 -20.08
C LEU A 111 -14.01 -4.81 -18.76
N CYS A 112 -15.03 -5.33 -18.06
CA CYS A 112 -14.86 -6.09 -16.83
C CYS A 112 -15.90 -7.19 -16.65
N GLN A 113 -15.50 -8.25 -15.97
CA GLN A 113 -16.34 -9.34 -15.51
C GLN A 113 -16.59 -9.22 -14.00
N PRO A 114 -17.82 -9.46 -13.53
CA PRO A 114 -18.13 -9.45 -12.10
C PRO A 114 -17.45 -10.62 -11.39
N THR A 115 -17.01 -10.37 -10.16
CA THR A 115 -16.47 -11.39 -9.26
C THR A 115 -17.08 -11.20 -7.87
N GLY A 116 -16.79 -12.08 -6.91
CA GLY A 116 -17.20 -11.88 -5.51
C GLY A 116 -16.52 -10.71 -4.80
N GLY A 117 -15.51 -10.07 -5.43
CA GLY A 117 -14.74 -8.98 -4.87
C GLY A 117 -14.58 -7.82 -5.87
N LYS A 118 -13.34 -7.44 -6.15
CA LYS A 118 -13.06 -6.44 -7.19
C LYS A 118 -13.32 -7.04 -8.56
N ALA A 119 -13.98 -6.27 -9.42
CA ALA A 119 -14.26 -6.70 -10.79
C ALA A 119 -12.96 -7.03 -11.54
N ARG A 120 -12.99 -8.10 -12.34
CA ARG A 120 -11.85 -8.53 -13.16
C ARG A 120 -11.86 -7.70 -14.44
N LEU A 121 -10.83 -6.89 -14.66
CA LEU A 121 -10.66 -6.15 -15.91
C LEU A 121 -10.18 -7.09 -17.02
N THR A 122 -10.63 -6.83 -18.25
CA THR A 122 -10.11 -7.50 -19.44
C THR A 122 -8.65 -7.12 -19.68
N GLU A 123 -7.87 -8.05 -20.20
CA GLU A 123 -6.47 -7.84 -20.55
C GLU A 123 -6.33 -6.68 -21.57
N GLY A 124 -5.35 -5.81 -21.36
CA GLY A 124 -5.12 -4.63 -22.22
C GLY A 124 -5.95 -3.39 -21.87
N CYS A 125 -6.90 -3.47 -20.94
CA CYS A 125 -7.58 -2.28 -20.41
C CYS A 125 -6.67 -1.53 -19.43
N SER A 126 -6.47 -0.23 -19.64
CA SER A 126 -5.81 0.65 -18.65
C SER A 126 -6.85 1.38 -17.82
N PHE A 127 -6.57 1.62 -16.54
CA PHE A 127 -7.51 2.32 -15.66
C PHE A 127 -6.84 3.42 -14.84
N ARG A 128 -7.60 4.47 -14.53
CA ARG A 128 -7.25 5.54 -13.59
C ARG A 128 -8.31 5.62 -12.50
N ARG A 129 -7.91 5.78 -11.24
CA ARG A 129 -8.89 6.02 -10.15
C ARG A 129 -9.40 7.46 -10.25
N LYS A 130 -10.71 7.63 -10.23
CA LYS A 130 -11.32 8.97 -10.20
C LYS A 130 -11.20 9.52 -8.78
N GLN A 131 -10.70 10.75 -8.65
CA GLN A 131 -10.73 11.49 -7.38
C GLN A 131 -12.13 12.09 -7.22
N HIS A 132 -12.65 12.03 -5.99
CA HIS A 132 -13.88 12.70 -5.58
C HIS A 132 -13.50 14.03 -4.94
#